data_AF-A0A3D2SPS3-F1
#
_entry.id   AF-A0A3D2SPS3-F1
#
_cell.length_a   1.000
_cell.length_b   1.000
_cell.length_c   1.000
_cell.angle_alpha   90.00
_cell.angle_beta   90.00
_cell.angle_gamma   90.00
#
_symmetry.space_group_name_H-M   'P 1'
#
loop_
_entity.id
_entity.type
_entity.pdbx_description
1 polymer ?
#
loop_
_entity_poly.entity_id
_entity_poly.type
_entity_poly.pdbx_seq_one_letter_code
_entity_poly.pdbx_strand_id
1 'polypeptide(L)'
;EPSVAIVDKIVDKDGNRNLAKGYLNYLYSPLGQDLAAKYNFRPRDAKAAAKYAGKFPKIKLFTIGDVFGGWAKAQKTHFVNGAIYDQISAEKP
;
A
#
# COMPACT_ATOMS: atom_id res chain seq x y z
N GLU A 1 -2.04 1.92 2.57
CA GLU A 1 -1.44 0.68 3.11
C GLU A 1 -0.15 0.44 2.34
N PRO A 2 0.96 0.07 3.00
CA PRO A 2 2.13 -0.43 2.29
C PRO A 2 1.72 -1.67 1.47
N SER A 3 2.26 -1.81 0.27
CA SER A 3 2.04 -2.99 -0.56
C SER A 3 2.65 -4.22 0.12
N VAL A 4 1.84 -5.24 0.35
CA VAL A 4 2.29 -6.53 0.88
C VAL A 4 2.03 -7.62 -0.14
N ALA A 5 2.97 -8.56 -0.27
CA ALA A 5 2.88 -9.66 -1.22
C ALA A 5 3.58 -10.90 -0.67
N ILE A 6 3.13 -12.06 -1.14
CA ILE A 6 3.82 -13.34 -0.94
C ILE A 6 4.72 -13.57 -2.15
N VAL A 7 5.98 -13.94 -1.91
CA VAL A 7 6.90 -14.34 -2.97
C VAL A 7 6.81 -15.85 -3.14
N ASP A 8 6.04 -16.31 -4.13
CA ASP A 8 5.71 -17.73 -4.34
C ASP A 8 6.95 -18.64 -4.34
N LYS A 9 7.98 -18.26 -5.11
CA LYS A 9 9.24 -19.03 -5.22
C LYS A 9 9.90 -19.33 -3.85
N ILE A 10 9.85 -18.38 -2.93
CA ILE A 10 10.52 -18.52 -1.62
C ILE A 10 9.67 -19.36 -0.68
N VAL A 11 8.37 -19.09 -0.60
CA VAL A 11 7.49 -19.82 0.31
C VAL A 11 7.30 -21.29 -0.07
N ASP A 12 7.44 -21.61 -1.37
CA ASP A 12 7.41 -22.98 -1.86
C ASP A 12 8.74 -23.70 -1.59
N LYS A 13 9.87 -23.00 -1.75
CA LYS A 13 11.20 -23.54 -1.42
C LYS A 13 11.33 -23.85 0.08
N ASP A 14 10.83 -22.97 0.93
CA ASP A 14 11.03 -23.02 2.38
C ASP A 14 9.84 -23.67 3.13
N GLY A 15 8.80 -24.11 2.39
CA GLY A 15 7.68 -24.88 2.94
C GLY A 15 6.73 -24.13 3.89
N ASN A 16 6.79 -22.80 3.89
CA ASN A 16 6.17 -21.90 4.88
C ASN A 16 5.06 -21.01 4.29
N ARG A 17 4.49 -21.41 3.13
CA ARG A 17 3.36 -20.73 2.46
C ARG A 17 2.17 -20.46 3.38
N ASN A 18 1.78 -21.43 4.21
CA ASN A 18 0.62 -21.26 5.10
C ASN A 18 0.89 -20.22 6.19
N LEU A 19 2.11 -20.17 6.72
CA LEU A 19 2.53 -19.16 7.70
C LEU A 19 2.51 -17.76 7.09
N ALA A 20 3.08 -17.60 5.89
CA ALA A 20 3.08 -16.32 5.17
C ALA A 20 1.66 -15.84 4.85
N LYS A 21 0.79 -16.74 4.37
CA LYS A 21 -0.64 -16.44 4.15
C LYS A 21 -1.34 -16.05 5.45
N GLY A 22 -1.10 -16.78 6.53
CA GLY A 22 -1.68 -16.49 7.85
C GLY A 22 -1.29 -15.10 8.35
N TYR A 23 -0.01 -14.73 8.21
CA TYR A 23 0.47 -13.41 8.57
C TYR A 23 -0.24 -12.29 7.78
N LEU A 24 -0.34 -12.42 6.44
CA LEU A 24 -1.06 -11.42 5.63
C LEU A 24 -2.54 -11.35 5.97
N ASN A 25 -3.21 -12.49 6.13
CA ASN A 25 -4.62 -12.53 6.52
C ASN A 25 -4.85 -11.84 7.87
N TYR A 26 -3.91 -12.00 8.81
CA TYR A 26 -4.00 -11.36 10.12
C TYR A 26 -3.93 -9.82 10.04
N LEU A 27 -3.16 -9.26 9.10
CA LEU A 27 -3.14 -7.80 8.88
C LEU A 27 -4.53 -7.25 8.51
N TYR A 28 -5.35 -8.05 7.84
CA TYR A 28 -6.72 -7.69 7.45
C TYR A 28 -7.80 -8.18 8.44
N SER A 29 -7.40 -8.86 9.52
CA SER A 29 -8.32 -9.24 10.59
C SER A 29 -8.83 -8.01 11.35
N PRO A 30 -9.97 -8.10 12.06
CA PRO A 30 -10.46 -7.00 12.89
C PRO A 30 -9.41 -6.48 13.89
N LEU A 31 -8.62 -7.37 14.49
CA LEU A 31 -7.55 -7.00 15.42
C LEU A 31 -6.38 -6.32 14.70
N GLY A 32 -5.96 -6.84 13.54
CA GLY A 32 -4.92 -6.21 12.72
C GLY A 32 -5.28 -4.79 12.29
N GLN A 33 -6.54 -4.59 11.90
CA GLN A 33 -7.05 -3.28 11.48
C GLN A 33 -7.22 -2.31 12.66
N ASP A 34 -7.62 -2.79 13.85
CA ASP A 34 -7.64 -1.97 15.06
C ASP A 34 -6.24 -1.50 15.45
N LEU A 35 -5.23 -2.40 15.37
CA LEU A 35 -3.83 -2.05 15.60
C LEU A 35 -3.31 -1.06 14.55
N ALA A 36 -3.62 -1.26 13.27
CA ALA A 36 -3.23 -0.32 12.22
C ALA A 36 -3.71 1.11 12.55
N ALA A 37 -4.97 1.26 12.95
CA ALA A 37 -5.55 2.54 13.35
C ALA A 37 -4.97 3.10 14.66
N LYS A 38 -4.64 2.23 15.63
CA LYS A 38 -3.92 2.61 16.86
C LYS A 38 -2.58 3.27 16.52
N TYR A 39 -1.85 2.73 15.55
CA TYR A 39 -0.55 3.23 15.06
C TYR A 39 -0.66 4.20 13.88
N ASN A 40 -1.79 4.89 13.73
CA ASN A 40 -2.00 6.00 12.78
C ASN A 40 -2.05 5.63 11.28
N PHE A 41 -2.21 4.34 10.95
CA PHE A 41 -2.56 3.93 9.59
C PHE A 41 -4.09 3.99 9.41
N ARG A 42 -4.55 4.43 8.24
CA ARG A 42 -6.00 4.42 7.93
C ARG A 42 -6.47 2.98 7.68
N PRO A 43 -7.36 2.41 8.52
CA PRO A 43 -7.83 1.04 8.35
C PRO A 43 -8.84 0.91 7.21
N ARG A 44 -8.98 -0.29 6.66
CA ARG A 44 -10.01 -0.69 5.69
C ARG A 44 -11.25 -1.26 6.34
N ASP A 45 -11.11 -1.89 7.50
CA ASP A 45 -12.26 -2.40 8.26
C ASP A 45 -13.16 -1.24 8.71
N ALA A 46 -14.47 -1.37 8.44
CA ALA A 46 -15.44 -0.30 8.69
C ALA A 46 -15.62 -0.01 10.19
N LYS A 47 -15.51 -1.03 11.06
CA LYS A 47 -15.67 -0.85 12.51
C LYS A 47 -14.45 -0.11 13.08
N ALA A 48 -13.24 -0.50 12.69
CA ALA A 48 -12.02 0.21 13.04
C ALA A 48 -12.03 1.65 12.49
N ALA A 49 -12.42 1.84 11.23
CA ALA A 49 -12.50 3.17 10.63
C ALA A 49 -13.47 4.10 11.38
N ALA A 50 -14.64 3.60 11.79
CA ALA A 50 -15.59 4.35 12.59
C ALA A 50 -15.04 4.67 14.00
N LYS A 51 -14.45 3.67 14.68
CA LYS A 51 -13.86 3.82 16.02
C LYS A 51 -12.79 4.91 16.08
N TYR A 52 -11.96 5.04 15.05
CA TYR A 52 -10.86 6.00 14.99
C TYR A 52 -11.13 7.20 14.08
N ALA A 53 -12.39 7.44 13.67
CA ALA A 53 -12.74 8.51 12.73
C ALA A 53 -12.24 9.91 13.17
N GLY A 54 -12.25 10.17 14.49
CA GLY A 54 -11.74 11.43 15.05
C GLY A 54 -10.23 11.66 14.88
N LYS A 55 -9.43 10.61 14.60
CA LYS A 55 -7.99 10.74 14.35
C LYS A 55 -7.65 11.16 12.92
N PHE A 56 -8.55 10.90 11.98
CA PHE A 56 -8.25 11.03 10.55
C PHE A 56 -9.12 12.12 9.92
N PRO A 57 -8.56 13.28 9.58
CA PRO A 57 -9.33 14.33 8.93
C PRO A 57 -9.85 13.86 7.57
N LYS A 58 -11.06 14.29 7.26
CA LYS A 58 -11.65 14.12 5.93
C LYS A 58 -10.86 14.98 4.95
N ILE A 59 -10.26 14.33 3.95
CA ILE A 59 -9.47 14.97 2.90
C ILE A 59 -9.91 14.39 1.56
N LYS A 60 -9.88 15.22 0.51
CA LYS A 60 -10.13 14.77 -0.85
C LYS A 60 -8.93 13.93 -1.31
N LEU A 61 -9.20 12.69 -1.70
CA LEU A 61 -8.20 11.75 -2.20
C LEU A 61 -8.47 11.44 -3.66
N PHE A 62 -7.42 11.05 -4.38
CA PHE A 62 -7.51 10.41 -5.69
C PHE A 62 -6.79 9.07 -5.63
N THR A 63 -7.16 8.13 -6.50
CA THR A 63 -6.40 6.90 -6.65
C THR A 63 -5.46 6.98 -7.84
N ILE A 64 -4.46 6.12 -7.85
CA ILE A 64 -3.53 6.00 -8.98
C ILE A 64 -4.24 5.46 -10.22
N GLY A 65 -5.30 4.67 -10.04
CA GLY A 65 -6.17 4.24 -11.14
C GLY A 65 -6.83 5.43 -11.84
N ASP A 66 -7.43 6.32 -11.05
CA ASP A 66 -8.21 7.46 -11.58
C ASP A 66 -7.34 8.48 -12.33
N VAL A 67 -6.16 8.78 -11.81
CA VAL A 67 -5.32 9.86 -12.34
C VAL A 67 -4.29 9.37 -13.35
N PHE A 68 -3.72 8.18 -13.13
CA PHE A 68 -2.56 7.70 -13.89
C PHE A 68 -2.84 6.43 -14.70
N GLY A 69 -4.03 5.83 -14.59
CA GLY A 69 -4.36 4.57 -15.26
C GLY A 69 -3.64 3.36 -14.66
N GLY A 70 -3.24 3.44 -13.40
CA GLY A 70 -2.59 2.35 -12.66
C GLY A 70 -1.06 2.45 -12.57
N TRP A 71 -0.50 1.64 -11.67
CA TRP A 71 0.92 1.70 -11.30
C TRP A 71 1.87 1.43 -12.46
N ALA A 72 1.56 0.49 -13.37
CA ALA A 72 2.43 0.19 -14.50
C ALA A 72 2.61 1.40 -15.44
N LYS A 73 1.52 2.12 -15.71
CA LYS A 73 1.55 3.34 -16.54
C LYS A 73 2.25 4.48 -15.80
N ALA A 74 1.91 4.69 -14.52
CA ALA A 74 2.57 5.70 -13.69
C ALA A 74 4.10 5.48 -13.62
N GLN A 75 4.53 4.25 -13.38
CA GLN A 75 5.95 3.88 -13.34
C GLN A 75 6.65 4.17 -14.66
N LYS A 76 6.08 3.73 -15.78
CA LYS A 76 6.64 3.93 -17.13
C LYS A 76 6.73 5.41 -17.51
N THR A 77 5.72 6.21 -17.16
CA THR A 77 5.67 7.62 -17.54
C THR A 77 6.59 8.48 -16.65
N HIS A 78 6.71 8.16 -15.37
CA HIS A 78 7.37 9.06 -14.42
C HIS A 78 8.72 8.57 -13.90
N PHE A 79 8.95 7.27 -13.75
CA PHE A 79 10.01 6.75 -12.87
C PHE A 79 10.97 5.73 -13.51
N VAL A 80 10.82 5.37 -14.78
CA VAL A 80 11.87 4.60 -15.50
C VAL A 80 13.02 5.52 -15.89
N ASN A 81 14.20 4.96 -16.15
CA ASN A 81 15.37 5.75 -16.56
C ASN A 81 15.06 6.62 -17.80
N GLY A 82 15.40 7.90 -17.74
CA GLY A 82 15.13 8.92 -18.75
C GLY A 82 13.70 9.49 -18.75
N ALA A 83 12.84 9.05 -17.82
CA ALA A 83 11.47 9.53 -17.71
C ALA A 83 11.39 10.91 -17.03
N ILE A 84 10.17 11.35 -16.76
CA ILE A 84 9.88 12.71 -16.28
C ILE A 84 10.66 13.05 -15.00
N TYR A 85 10.79 12.12 -14.05
CA TYR A 85 11.55 12.37 -12.82
C TYR A 85 13.03 12.70 -13.10
N ASP A 86 13.66 12.01 -14.05
CA ASP A 86 15.05 12.25 -14.39
C ASP A 86 15.21 13.60 -15.09
N GLN A 87 14.26 13.97 -15.96
CA GLN A 87 14.25 15.26 -16.66
C GLN A 87 14.18 16.43 -15.68
N ILE A 88 13.22 16.39 -14.73
CA ILE A 88 13.06 17.47 -13.74
C ILE A 88 14.19 17.50 -12.70
N SER A 89 14.86 16.36 -12.46
CA SER A 89 15.96 16.27 -11.49
C SER A 89 17.29 16.74 -12.08
N ALA A 90 17.50 16.53 -13.39
CA ALA A 90 18.68 16.98 -14.11
C ALA A 90 18.65 18.46 -14.49
N GLU A 91 17.46 19.09 -14.53
CA GLU A 91 17.27 20.50 -14.89
C GLU A 91 17.63 21.52 -13.79
N LYS A 92 18.11 21.11 -12.60
CA LYS A 92 18.53 22.07 -11.57
C LYS A 92 19.92 22.66 -11.87
N PRO A 93 20.06 23.98 -12.11
CA PRO A 93 21.34 24.69 -12.00
C PRO A 93 21.79 24.84 -10.54
#